data_AF-A0A3S0CH01-F1
#
_entry.id   AF-A0A3S0CH01-F1
#
_cell.length_a   1.000
_cell.length_b   1.000
_cell.length_c   1.000
_cell.angle_alpha   90.00
_cell.angle_beta   90.00
_cell.angle_gamma   90.00
#
_symmetry.space_group_name_H-M   'P 1'
#
loop_
_entity.id
_entity.type
_entity.pdbx_description
1 polymer ?
#
loop_
_entity_poly.entity_id
_entity_poly.type
_entity_poly.pdbx_seq_one_letter_code
_entity_poly.pdbx_strand_id
1 'polypeptide(L)'
;MQVSLLNSFVNPWRHVRRQAAFVAVLASLLAQSAVAGEVGQSAAAAQAPLTRAEVVADLRLWHRSGADQYAELARYYGLNVAEYDQAVAEYKRLRTGPAYAAEVAKVLAEEQANRGVAVSQATVR
;
A
#
# COMPACT_ATOMS: atom_id res chain seq x y z
N MET A 1 -15.69 31.84 -9.95
CA MET A 1 -14.28 31.73 -9.52
C MET A 1 -14.07 30.33 -8.98
N GLN A 2 -13.39 29.47 -9.74
CA GLN A 2 -13.09 28.09 -9.35
C GLN A 2 -11.97 28.09 -8.31
N VAL A 3 -12.22 27.49 -7.15
CA VAL A 3 -11.18 27.16 -6.18
C VAL A 3 -10.62 25.80 -6.57
N SER A 4 -9.55 25.82 -7.35
CA SER A 4 -8.73 24.65 -7.63
C SER A 4 -8.03 24.24 -6.33
N LEU A 5 -8.64 23.30 -5.59
CA LEU A 5 -7.96 22.53 -4.56
C LEU A 5 -6.99 21.59 -5.28
N LEU A 6 -5.86 22.16 -5.72
CA LEU A 6 -4.72 21.41 -6.22
C LEU A 6 -4.29 20.45 -5.12
N ASN A 7 -4.65 19.19 -5.35
CA ASN A 7 -4.00 17.95 -4.97
C ASN A 7 -2.55 18.15 -4.52
N SER A 8 -2.36 18.65 -3.30
CA SER A 8 -1.05 18.88 -2.70
C SER A 8 -0.68 17.62 -1.93
N PHE A 9 -0.55 16.51 -2.66
CA PHE A 9 0.33 15.42 -2.23
C PHE A 9 1.76 15.94 -2.38
N VAL A 10 2.16 16.78 -1.42
CA VAL A 10 3.57 17.06 -1.16
C VAL A 10 4.23 15.70 -1.04
N ASN A 11 5.17 15.44 -1.95
CA ASN A 11 5.85 14.17 -2.09
C ASN A 11 7.23 14.31 -1.43
N PRO A 12 7.37 14.06 -0.11
CA PRO A 12 8.63 14.31 0.61
C PRO A 12 9.75 13.30 0.28
N TRP A 13 9.49 12.31 -0.59
CA TRP A 13 10.35 11.12 -0.72
C TRP A 13 11.24 11.09 -1.98
N ARG A 14 11.72 12.24 -2.48
CA ARG A 14 12.70 12.25 -3.59
C ARG A 14 14.06 11.63 -3.24
N HIS A 15 14.32 11.27 -1.98
CA HIS A 15 15.66 10.92 -1.50
C HIS A 15 15.85 9.50 -0.95
N VAL A 16 14.85 8.61 -0.97
CA VAL A 16 15.00 7.28 -0.35
C VAL A 16 14.52 6.16 -1.27
N ARG A 17 15.26 5.93 -2.36
CA ARG A 17 15.21 4.65 -3.10
C ARG A 17 16.17 3.66 -2.43
N ARG A 18 15.78 3.05 -1.32
CA ARG A 18 16.41 1.81 -0.84
C ARG A 18 15.33 0.87 -0.32
N GLN A 19 15.28 -0.29 -0.96
CA GLN A 19 14.24 -1.31 -0.85
C GLN A 19 14.17 -1.87 0.57
N ALA A 20 12.97 -1.88 1.16
CA ALA A 20 12.67 -2.66 2.35
C ALA A 20 11.60 -3.68 1.97
N ALA A 21 12.02 -4.92 1.76
CA ALA A 21 11.14 -6.04 1.50
C ALA A 21 10.42 -6.41 2.81
N PHE A 22 9.10 -6.30 2.85
CA PHE A 22 8.27 -6.78 3.96
C PHE A 22 7.15 -7.67 3.42
N VAL A 23 7.25 -8.96 3.75
CA VAL A 23 6.29 -10.01 3.39
C VAL A 23 5.07 -9.92 4.33
N ALA A 24 3.88 -9.77 3.74
CA ALA A 24 2.61 -10.02 4.42
C ALA A 24 1.78 -10.95 3.53
N VAL A 25 1.45 -12.11 4.10
CA VAL A 25 0.57 -13.12 3.51
C VAL A 25 -0.86 -12.60 3.59
N LEU A 26 -1.57 -12.52 2.46
CA LEU A 26 -3.01 -12.28 2.42
C LEU A 26 -3.73 -13.58 2.07
N ALA A 27 -4.38 -14.16 3.08
CA ALA A 27 -5.36 -15.21 2.92
C ALA A 27 -6.67 -14.58 2.43
N SER A 28 -7.04 -14.89 1.20
CA SER A 28 -8.43 -14.80 0.74
C SER A 28 -8.59 -15.81 -0.38
N LEU A 29 -9.37 -16.86 -0.13
CA LEU A 29 -10.45 -17.18 -1.06
C LEU A 29 -11.53 -18.05 -0.39
N LEU A 30 -12.75 -17.65 -0.70
CA LEU A 30 -14.04 -18.33 -0.55
C LEU A 30 -13.98 -19.84 -0.81
N ALA A 31 -14.73 -20.55 0.04
CA ALA A 31 -15.49 -21.77 -0.21
C ALA A 31 -15.25 -22.47 -1.57
N GLN A 32 -14.49 -23.57 -1.54
CA GLN A 32 -14.66 -24.69 -2.47
C GLN A 32 -14.64 -26.00 -1.67
N SER A 33 -15.67 -26.80 -1.90
CA SER A 33 -15.99 -28.06 -1.27
C SER A 33 -15.00 -29.18 -1.61
N ALA A 34 -14.62 -29.94 -0.58
CA ALA A 34 -14.24 -31.37 -0.57
C ALA A 34 -13.41 -31.92 -1.74
N VAL A 35 -12.11 -32.16 -1.50
CA VAL A 35 -11.51 -33.51 -1.60
C VAL A 35 -10.24 -33.57 -0.77
N ALA A 36 -10.10 -34.64 0.00
CA ALA A 36 -8.86 -34.98 0.69
C ALA A 36 -7.80 -35.39 -0.35
N GLY A 37 -6.59 -34.87 -0.22
CA GLY A 37 -5.45 -35.22 -1.07
C GLY A 37 -4.23 -34.39 -0.71
N GLU A 38 -3.35 -34.98 0.09
CA GLU A 38 -2.02 -34.47 0.39
C GLU A 38 -1.22 -34.28 -0.91
N VAL A 39 -0.75 -33.07 -1.22
CA VAL A 39 0.61 -32.87 -1.75
C VAL A 39 1.09 -31.48 -1.34
N GLY A 40 2.07 -31.44 -0.44
CA GLY A 40 2.91 -30.27 -0.21
C GLY A 40 3.69 -29.93 -1.47
N GLN A 41 3.12 -29.06 -2.30
CA GLN A 41 3.82 -28.36 -3.36
C GLN A 41 3.63 -26.87 -3.08
N SER A 42 4.50 -26.32 -2.23
CA SER A 42 4.83 -24.89 -2.31
C SER A 42 5.53 -24.68 -3.65
N ALA A 43 4.74 -24.60 -4.71
CA ALA A 43 5.13 -23.89 -5.90
C ALA A 43 5.46 -22.48 -5.40
N ALA A 44 6.73 -22.08 -5.50
CA ALA A 44 7.12 -20.70 -5.37
C ALA A 44 6.38 -19.95 -6.49
N ALA A 45 5.16 -19.52 -6.19
CA ALA A 45 4.35 -18.70 -7.07
C ALA A 45 5.20 -17.45 -7.30
N ALA A 46 5.74 -17.33 -8.52
CA ALA A 46 6.43 -16.14 -8.95
C ALA A 46 5.49 -14.96 -8.65
N GLN A 47 5.82 -14.16 -7.63
CA GLN A 47 4.96 -13.06 -7.23
C GLN A 47 4.89 -12.11 -8.41
N ALA A 48 3.68 -11.89 -8.93
CA ALA A 48 3.46 -10.87 -9.93
C ALA A 48 4.01 -9.53 -9.40
N PRO A 49 4.64 -8.71 -10.27
CA PRO A 49 5.13 -7.41 -9.85
C PRO A 49 3.98 -6.57 -9.27
N LEU A 50 4.23 -5.88 -8.15
CA LEU A 50 3.23 -5.00 -7.55
C LEU A 50 2.82 -3.91 -8.54
N THR A 51 1.52 -3.68 -8.62
CA THR A 51 0.96 -2.56 -9.34
C THR A 51 1.21 -1.25 -8.58
N ARG A 52 1.14 -0.13 -9.29
CA ARG A 52 1.26 1.20 -8.67
C ARG A 52 0.22 1.42 -7.57
N ALA A 53 -1.02 0.96 -7.79
CA ALA A 53 -2.10 1.13 -6.82
C ALA A 53 -1.81 0.42 -5.50
N GLU A 54 -1.27 -0.80 -5.58
CA GLU A 54 -0.86 -1.59 -4.41
C GLU A 54 0.27 -0.93 -3.63
N VAL A 55 1.30 -0.42 -4.32
CA VAL A 55 2.40 0.32 -3.65
C VAL A 55 1.86 1.56 -2.91
N VAL A 56 0.97 2.32 -3.55
CA VAL A 56 0.38 3.51 -2.90
C VAL A 56 -0.52 3.12 -1.72
N ALA A 57 -1.28 2.03 -1.84
CA ALA A 57 -2.10 1.53 -0.74
C ALA A 57 -1.24 1.10 0.47
N ASP A 58 -0.17 0.35 0.23
CA ASP A 58 0.80 -0.03 1.27
C ASP A 58 1.39 1.20 1.97
N LEU A 59 1.77 2.24 1.20
CA LEU A 59 2.29 3.50 1.76
C LEU A 59 1.25 4.25 2.60
N ARG A 60 -0.02 4.27 2.18
CA ARG A 60 -1.12 4.89 2.97
C ARG A 60 -1.34 4.16 4.29
N LEU A 61 -1.27 2.82 4.29
CA LEU A 61 -1.39 2.03 5.51
C LEU A 61 -0.17 2.19 6.42
N TRP A 62 1.04 2.27 5.85
CA TRP A 62 2.26 2.55 6.58
C TRP A 62 2.17 3.89 7.32
N HIS A 63 1.76 4.95 6.62
CA HIS A 63 1.52 6.27 7.22
C HIS A 63 0.42 6.22 8.30
N ARG A 64 -0.72 5.56 8.01
CA ARG A 64 -1.83 5.43 8.97
C ARG A 64 -1.41 4.74 10.28
N SER A 65 -0.48 3.80 10.21
CA SER A 65 0.04 3.10 11.39
C SER A 65 1.01 3.95 12.23
N GLY A 66 1.47 5.10 11.72
CA GLY A 66 2.49 5.94 12.34
C GLY A 66 3.92 5.44 12.13
N ALA A 67 4.12 4.39 11.31
CA ALA A 67 5.41 3.78 11.11
C ALA A 67 6.41 4.70 10.37
N ASP A 68 5.94 5.69 9.61
CA ASP A 68 6.76 6.73 9.00
C ASP A 68 7.39 7.67 10.03
N GLN A 69 6.62 8.09 11.04
CA GLN A 69 7.10 8.99 12.09
C GLN A 69 8.21 8.35 12.92
N TYR A 70 8.01 7.08 13.32
CA TYR A 70 8.99 6.36 14.13
C TYR A 70 10.16 5.82 13.31
N ALA A 71 9.97 5.52 12.01
CA ALA A 71 11.08 5.10 11.14
C ALA A 71 12.14 6.20 10.99
N GLU A 72 11.74 7.47 10.91
CA GLU A 72 12.70 8.57 10.89
C GLU A 72 13.44 8.69 12.22
N LEU A 73 12.73 8.61 13.34
CA LEU A 73 13.34 8.66 14.67
C LEU A 73 14.36 7.53 14.88
N ALA A 74 13.98 6.30 14.53
CA ALA A 74 14.86 5.13 14.61
C ALA A 74 16.08 5.28 13.68
N ARG A 75 15.88 5.81 12.47
CA ARG A 75 16.95 5.96 11.48
C ARG A 75 17.96 7.06 11.83
N TYR A 76 17.49 8.22 12.30
CA TYR A 76 18.35 9.37 12.55
C TYR A 76 18.97 9.37 13.94
N TYR A 77 18.23 8.90 14.95
CA TYR A 77 18.67 8.94 16.34
C TYR A 77 19.05 7.57 16.90
N GLY A 78 18.92 6.50 16.11
CA GLY A 78 19.26 5.14 16.54
C GLY A 78 18.40 4.63 17.70
N LEU A 79 17.26 5.28 17.95
CA LEU A 79 16.39 4.93 19.05
C LEU A 79 15.58 3.70 18.67
N ASN A 80 15.71 2.62 19.43
CA ASN A 80 14.75 1.54 19.38
C ASN A 80 13.51 2.00 20.17
N VAL A 81 12.52 2.47 19.42
CA VAL A 81 11.31 3.05 19.96
C VAL A 81 10.27 1.94 20.00
N ALA A 82 9.77 1.57 21.19
CA ALA A 82 8.75 0.52 21.32
C ALA A 82 7.50 0.82 20.47
N GLU A 83 7.25 2.10 20.24
CA GLU A 83 6.19 2.64 19.40
C GLU A 83 6.41 2.32 17.91
N TYR A 84 7.66 2.17 17.42
CA TYR A 84 7.93 1.68 16.07
C TYR A 84 7.45 0.23 15.90
N ASP A 85 7.75 -0.65 16.85
CA ASP A 85 7.30 -2.04 16.80
C ASP A 85 5.77 -2.15 16.85
N GLN A 86 5.12 -1.32 17.68
CA GLN A 86 3.66 -1.22 17.72
C GLN A 86 3.08 -0.73 16.39
N ALA A 87 3.67 0.32 15.80
CA ALA A 87 3.25 0.84 14.50
C ALA A 87 3.41 -0.21 13.38
N VAL A 88 4.52 -0.94 13.37
CA VAL A 88 4.75 -2.03 12.40
C VAL A 88 3.75 -3.18 12.61
N ALA A 89 3.42 -3.52 13.85
CA ALA A 89 2.40 -4.54 14.14
C ALA A 89 1.02 -4.10 13.61
N GLU A 90 0.65 -2.83 13.81
CA GLU A 90 -0.59 -2.27 13.29
C GLU A 90 -0.61 -2.22 11.76
N TYR A 91 0.48 -1.80 11.12
CA TYR A 91 0.62 -1.85 9.67
C TYR A 91 0.37 -3.27 9.13
N LYS A 92 0.97 -4.29 9.75
CA LYS A 92 0.77 -5.69 9.36
C LYS A 92 -0.70 -6.10 9.49
N ARG A 93 -1.35 -5.72 10.59
CA ARG A 93 -2.78 -6.00 10.83
C ARG A 93 -3.68 -5.33 9.78
N LEU A 94 -3.37 -4.09 9.41
CA LEU A 94 -4.10 -3.37 8.36
C LEU A 94 -3.90 -4.01 6.99
N ARG A 95 -2.66 -4.38 6.66
CA ARG A 95 -2.28 -4.96 5.37
C ARG A 95 -2.88 -6.35 5.14
N THR A 96 -2.97 -7.16 6.18
CA THR A 96 -3.61 -8.49 6.09
C THR A 96 -5.13 -8.44 6.24
N GLY A 97 -5.68 -7.28 6.58
CA GLY A 97 -7.12 -7.07 6.75
C GLY A 97 -7.82 -6.51 5.51
N PRO A 98 -9.15 -6.30 5.59
CA PRO A 98 -9.94 -5.70 4.50
C PRO A 98 -9.55 -4.24 4.19
N ALA A 99 -8.81 -3.59 5.09
CA ALA A 99 -8.32 -2.23 4.90
C ALA A 99 -7.41 -2.10 3.67
N TYR A 100 -6.59 -3.12 3.37
CA TYR A 100 -5.72 -3.11 2.19
C TYR A 100 -6.52 -3.08 0.89
N ALA A 101 -7.46 -4.01 0.72
CA ALA A 101 -8.29 -4.07 -0.49
C ALA A 101 -9.10 -2.77 -0.69
N ALA A 102 -9.59 -2.18 0.41
CA ALA A 102 -10.29 -0.90 0.38
C ALA A 102 -9.39 0.25 -0.07
N GLU A 103 -8.15 0.33 0.41
CA GLU A 103 -7.19 1.36 -0.03
C GLU A 103 -6.76 1.16 -1.49
N VAL A 104 -6.55 -0.09 -1.94
CA VAL A 104 -6.27 -0.38 -3.36
C VAL A 104 -7.42 0.10 -4.25
N ALA A 105 -8.67 -0.21 -3.88
CA ALA A 105 -9.84 0.23 -4.63
C ALA A 105 -9.95 1.76 -4.71
N LYS A 106 -9.66 2.47 -3.60
CA LYS A 106 -9.64 3.94 -3.58
C LYS A 106 -8.58 4.50 -4.53
N VAL A 107 -7.35 3.96 -4.49
CA VAL A 107 -6.27 4.43 -5.36
C VAL A 107 -6.63 4.20 -6.84
N LEU A 108 -7.19 3.04 -7.18
CA LEU A 108 -7.64 2.76 -8.54
C LEU A 108 -8.74 3.73 -9.00
N ALA A 109 -9.70 4.04 -8.15
CA ALA A 109 -10.75 5.02 -8.45
C ALA A 109 -10.17 6.43 -8.67
N GLU A 110 -9.21 6.86 -7.85
CA GLU A 110 -8.52 8.13 -8.00
C GLU A 110 -7.72 8.20 -9.32
N GLU A 111 -7.02 7.13 -9.68
CA GLU A 111 -6.29 7.04 -10.95
C GLU A 111 -7.20 7.06 -12.18
N GLN A 112 -8.37 6.43 -12.09
CA GLN A 112 -9.38 6.47 -13.15
C GLN A 112 -9.98 7.87 -13.30
N ALA A 113 -10.31 8.52 -12.19
CA ALA A 113 -10.79 9.90 -12.18
C ALA A 113 -9.76 10.85 -12.81
N ASN A 114 -8.49 10.75 -12.42
CA ASN A 114 -7.42 11.59 -12.97
C ASN A 114 -7.20 11.35 -14.48
N ARG A 115 -7.32 10.10 -14.95
CA ARG A 115 -7.26 9.78 -16.38
C ARG A 115 -8.44 10.35 -17.15
N GLY A 116 -9.66 10.26 -16.62
CA GLY A 116 -10.85 10.83 -17.25
C GLY A 116 -10.74 12.35 -17.44
N VAL A 117 -10.26 13.06 -16.41
CA VAL A 117 -10.02 14.50 -16.49
C VAL A 117 -8.99 14.85 -17.57
N ALA A 118 -7.88 14.10 -17.66
CA ALA A 118 -6.84 14.34 -18.65
C ALA A 118 -7.35 14.13 -20.10
N VAL A 119 -8.18 13.10 -20.33
CA VAL A 119 -8.78 12.84 -21.64
C VAL A 119 -9.75 13.95 -22.04
N SER A 120 -10.62 14.42 -21.12
CA SER A 120 -11.54 15.53 -21.40
C SER A 120 -10.82 16.85 -21.71
N GLN A 121 -9.66 17.11 -21.10
CA GLN A 121 -8.87 18.31 -21.40
C GLN A 121 -8.13 18.22 -22.75
N ALA A 122 -7.79 17.01 -23.21
CA ALA A 122 -7.12 16.81 -24.49
C ALA A 122 -8.06 17.02 -25.70
N THR A 123 -9.36 16.74 -25.55
CA THR A 123 -10.35 16.90 -26.62
C THR A 123 -10.84 18.34 -26.82
N VAL A 124 -10.56 19.24 -25.87
CA VAL A 124 -11.05 20.64 -25.89
C VAL A 124 -10.01 21.63 -26.46
N ARG A 125 -8.86 21.15 -26.97
CA ARG A 125 -7.82 22.00 -27.59
C ARG A 125 -7.84 21.96 -29.10
#